data_AF-A0A7S2CHB9-F1
#
_entry.id   AF-A0A7S2CHB9-F1
#
_cell.length_a   1.000
_cell.length_b   1.000
_cell.length_c   1.000
_cell.angle_alpha   90.00
_cell.angle_beta   90.00
_cell.angle_gamma   90.00
#
_symmetry.space_group_name_H-M   'P 1'
#
loop_
_entity.id
_entity.type
_entity.pdbx_description
1 polymer ?
#
loop_
_entity_poly.entity_id
_entity_poly.type
_entity_poly.pdbx_seq_one_letter_code
_entity_poly.pdbx_strand_id
1 'polypeptide(L)'
;TAGSLLGDALEQCGRSPLPFLAWAAPFLVRARQCWLSSRHAPDPVSRRLHLLNLAKYLTALPIVCLAFLRAQASEGDDVEALEMFGALAGVVNTVFSYLWDLAMDWGLLHPAPPLSGRFGLRPVLLLCEG
;
A
#
# COMPACT_ATOMS: atom_id res chain seq x y z
N THR A 1 27.50 21.23 -23.27
CA THR A 1 26.72 21.98 -22.26
C THR A 1 26.41 21.06 -21.10
N ALA A 2 26.90 21.33 -19.89
CA ALA A 2 26.73 20.40 -18.75
C ALA A 2 25.25 20.10 -18.41
N GLY A 3 24.34 21.02 -18.75
CA GLY A 3 22.90 20.84 -18.58
C GLY A 3 22.25 19.78 -19.50
N SER A 4 22.83 19.50 -20.68
CA SER A 4 22.29 18.43 -21.55
C SER A 4 22.68 17.05 -21.02
N LEU A 5 23.92 16.87 -20.57
CA LEU A 5 24.38 15.60 -19.99
C LEU A 5 23.61 15.19 -18.73
N LEU A 6 23.27 16.15 -17.88
CA LEU A 6 22.44 15.90 -16.70
C LEU A 6 21.00 15.52 -17.09
N GLY A 7 20.42 16.20 -18.08
CA GLY A 7 19.09 15.90 -18.61
C GLY A 7 19.02 14.48 -19.17
N ASP A 8 19.98 14.12 -20.02
CA ASP A 8 20.07 12.79 -20.63
C ASP A 8 20.23 11.69 -19.56
N ALA A 9 21.07 11.93 -18.55
CA ALA A 9 21.27 11.01 -17.43
C ALA A 9 20.01 10.83 -16.58
N LEU A 10 19.26 11.91 -16.31
CA LEU A 10 18.00 11.86 -15.55
C LEU A 10 16.91 11.13 -16.33
N GLU A 11 16.81 11.36 -17.64
CA GLU A 11 15.86 10.66 -18.51
C GLU A 11 16.17 9.15 -18.55
N GLN A 12 17.45 8.81 -18.67
CA GLN A 12 17.89 7.42 -18.65
C GLN A 12 17.65 6.76 -17.28
N CYS A 13 17.80 7.50 -16.17
CA CYS A 13 17.42 7.03 -14.84
C CYS A 13 15.90 6.86 -14.69
N GLY A 14 15.10 7.74 -15.28
CA GLY A 14 13.64 7.68 -15.27
C GLY A 14 13.08 6.44 -15.97
N ARG A 15 13.78 5.93 -16.99
CA ARG A 15 13.47 4.68 -17.71
C ARG A 15 14.10 3.42 -17.09
N SER A 16 14.91 3.59 -16.04
CA SER A 16 15.50 2.44 -15.35
C SER A 16 14.44 1.75 -14.49
N PRO A 17 14.38 0.41 -14.44
CA PRO A 17 13.46 -0.32 -13.55
C PRO A 17 13.83 -0.16 -12.06
N LEU A 18 15.07 0.24 -11.76
CA LEU A 18 15.63 0.30 -10.41
C LEU A 18 14.82 1.16 -9.42
N PRO A 19 14.44 2.42 -9.72
CA PRO A 19 13.58 3.22 -8.86
C PRO A 19 12.21 2.59 -8.59
N PHE A 20 11.60 1.94 -9.59
CA PHE A 20 10.30 1.29 -9.43
C PHE A 20 10.39 0.02 -8.58
N LEU A 21 11.47 -0.76 -8.72
CA LEU A 21 11.74 -1.91 -7.86
C LEU A 21 11.99 -1.47 -6.41
N ALA A 22 12.76 -0.40 -6.19
CA ALA A 22 12.99 0.17 -4.87
C ALA A 22 11.68 0.67 -4.23
N TRP A 23 10.79 1.28 -5.03
CA TRP A 23 9.46 1.69 -4.58
C TRP A 23 8.55 0.50 -4.27
N ALA A 24 8.55 -0.55 -5.09
CA ALA A 24 7.75 -1.77 -4.89
C ALA A 24 8.21 -2.61 -3.69
N ALA A 25 9.51 -2.59 -3.38
CA ALA A 25 10.14 -3.46 -2.40
C ALA A 25 9.42 -3.53 -1.03
N PRO A 26 9.12 -2.42 -0.32
CA PRO A 26 8.44 -2.49 0.97
C PRO A 26 7.06 -3.16 0.89
N PHE A 27 6.31 -2.91 -0.19
CA PHE A 27 4.98 -3.51 -0.39
C PHE A 27 5.08 -5.02 -0.62
N LEU A 28 6.04 -5.47 -1.44
CA LEU A 28 6.27 -6.90 -1.71
C LEU A 28 6.72 -7.65 -0.45
N VAL A 29 7.64 -7.06 0.33
CA VAL A 29 8.12 -7.65 1.59
C VAL A 29 6.95 -7.80 2.57
N ARG A 30 6.14 -6.75 2.75
CA ARG A 30 4.97 -6.78 3.63
C ARG A 30 3.90 -7.76 3.15
N ALA A 31 3.61 -7.80 1.86
CA ALA A 31 2.69 -8.77 1.27
C ALA A 31 3.14 -10.21 1.57
N ARG A 32 4.41 -10.54 1.34
CA ARG A 32 4.96 -11.86 1.65
C ARG A 32 4.86 -12.20 3.14
N GLN A 33 5.20 -11.27 4.02
CA GLN A 33 5.08 -11.44 5.47
C GLN A 33 3.63 -11.71 5.89
N CYS A 34 2.68 -10.94 5.35
CA CYS A 34 1.26 -11.10 5.65
C CYS A 34 0.71 -12.44 5.14
N TRP A 35 1.09 -12.83 3.94
CA TRP A 35 0.74 -14.14 3.40
C TRP A 35 1.25 -15.28 4.30
N LEU A 36 2.53 -15.27 4.66
CA LEU A 36 3.11 -16.30 5.52
C LEU A 36 2.47 -16.30 6.91
N SER A 37 2.25 -15.13 7.50
CA SER A 37 1.60 -15.00 8.81
C SER A 37 0.16 -15.53 8.77
N SER A 38 -0.57 -15.31 7.67
CA SER A 38 -1.93 -15.86 7.50
C SER A 38 -1.97 -17.39 7.50
N ARG A 39 -0.90 -18.05 7.03
CA ARG A 39 -0.78 -19.52 7.01
C ARG A 39 -0.49 -20.12 8.38
N HIS A 40 0.12 -19.34 9.28
CA HIS A 40 0.54 -19.77 10.61
C HIS A 40 -0.28 -19.11 11.73
N ALA A 41 -1.34 -18.38 11.38
CA ALA A 41 -2.17 -17.69 12.35
C ALA A 41 -2.89 -18.70 13.27
N PRO A 42 -2.87 -18.48 14.60
CA PRO A 42 -3.43 -19.43 15.57
C PRO A 42 -4.96 -19.49 15.51
N ASP A 43 -5.60 -18.39 15.11
CA ASP A 43 -7.05 -18.25 15.09
C ASP A 43 -7.58 -17.64 13.78
N PRO A 44 -8.89 -17.81 13.47
CA PRO A 44 -9.48 -17.29 12.24
C PRO A 44 -9.49 -15.76 12.13
N VAL A 45 -9.52 -15.02 13.24
CA VAL A 45 -9.56 -13.56 13.25
C VAL A 45 -8.19 -13.02 12.85
N SER A 46 -7.12 -13.46 13.51
CA SER A 46 -5.73 -13.10 13.16
C SER A 46 -5.42 -13.45 11.70
N ARG A 47 -5.87 -14.62 11.23
CA ARG A 47 -5.73 -15.01 9.82
C ARG A 47 -6.37 -14.00 8.87
N ARG A 48 -7.61 -13.56 9.16
CA ARG A 48 -8.32 -12.56 8.35
C ARG A 48 -7.60 -11.22 8.36
N LEU A 49 -7.10 -10.77 9.51
CA LEU A 49 -6.34 -9.52 9.62
C LEU A 49 -5.05 -9.54 8.78
N HIS A 50 -4.34 -10.67 8.73
CA HIS A 50 -3.20 -10.83 7.85
C HIS A 50 -3.60 -10.82 6.36
N LEU A 51 -4.71 -11.46 5.99
CA LEU A 51 -5.20 -11.43 4.60
C LEU A 51 -5.66 -10.03 4.18
N LEU A 52 -6.29 -9.26 5.07
CA LEU A 52 -6.68 -7.87 4.80
C LEU A 52 -5.44 -6.96 4.64
N ASN A 53 -4.41 -7.14 5.48
CA ASN A 53 -3.13 -6.45 5.29
C ASN A 53 -2.47 -6.84 3.97
N LEU A 54 -2.46 -8.14 3.62
CA LEU A 54 -1.95 -8.59 2.33
C LEU A 54 -2.68 -7.85 1.19
N ALA A 55 -4.01 -7.79 1.21
CA ALA A 55 -4.79 -7.05 0.22
C ALA A 55 -4.39 -5.56 0.19
N LYS A 56 -4.26 -4.89 1.35
CA LYS A 56 -3.78 -3.50 1.47
C LYS A 56 -2.45 -3.28 0.75
N TYR A 57 -1.46 -4.15 0.98
CA TYR A 57 -0.15 -3.98 0.35
C TYR A 57 -0.16 -4.30 -1.14
N LEU A 58 -1.06 -5.19 -1.59
CA LEU A 58 -1.22 -5.48 -3.02
C LEU A 58 -1.88 -4.34 -3.78
N THR A 59 -2.73 -3.50 -3.17
CA THR A 59 -3.35 -2.36 -3.88
C THR A 59 -2.35 -1.27 -4.28
N ALA A 60 -1.17 -1.22 -3.65
CA ALA A 60 -0.11 -0.29 -4.02
C ALA A 60 0.66 -0.73 -5.28
N LEU A 61 0.74 -2.04 -5.56
CA LEU A 61 1.56 -2.57 -6.66
C LEU A 61 1.09 -2.13 -8.06
N PRO A 62 -0.22 -2.10 -8.39
CA PRO A 62 -0.68 -1.57 -9.67
C PRO A 62 -0.22 -0.14 -9.94
N ILE A 63 -0.15 0.72 -8.92
CA ILE A 63 0.33 2.09 -9.04
C ILE A 63 1.79 2.10 -9.51
N VAL A 64 2.64 1.29 -8.87
CA VAL A 64 4.07 1.19 -9.23
C VAL A 64 4.24 0.62 -10.64
N CYS A 65 3.49 -0.42 -10.98
CA CYS A 65 3.54 -1.04 -12.31
C CYS A 65 3.09 -0.07 -13.41
N LEU A 66 1.98 0.65 -13.21
CA LEU A 66 1.46 1.60 -14.19
C LEU A 66 2.38 2.82 -14.33
N ALA A 67 2.99 3.29 -13.22
CA ALA A 67 4.00 4.34 -13.27
C ALA A 67 5.26 3.88 -14.05
N PHE A 68 5.68 2.63 -13.90
CA PHE A 68 6.78 2.08 -14.70
C PHE A 68 6.40 2.00 -16.18
N LEU A 69 5.23 1.45 -16.52
CA LEU A 69 4.74 1.39 -17.90
C LEU A 69 4.65 2.79 -18.53
N ARG A 70 4.17 3.77 -17.76
CA ARG A 70 4.11 5.18 -18.16
C ARG A 70 5.48 5.80 -18.43
N ALA A 71 6.51 5.38 -17.70
CA ALA A 71 7.90 5.83 -17.92
C ALA A 71 8.54 5.16 -19.15
N GLN A 72 8.10 3.93 -19.48
CA GLN A 72 8.53 3.21 -20.68
C GLN A 72 7.76 3.59 -21.95
N ALA A 73 6.64 4.31 -21.83
CA ALA A 73 5.78 4.68 -22.95
C ALA A 73 6.55 5.49 -24.01
N SER A 74 6.31 5.15 -25.27
CA SER A 74 6.89 5.76 -26.47
C SER A 74 5.83 6.48 -27.30
N GLU A 75 6.25 7.16 -28.37
CA GLU A 75 5.31 7.80 -29.31
C GLU A 75 4.34 6.76 -29.89
N GLY A 76 3.04 6.98 -29.70
CA GLY A 76 1.97 6.08 -30.15
C GLY A 76 1.32 5.23 -29.05
N ASP A 77 1.88 5.21 -27.84
CA ASP A 77 1.25 4.53 -26.70
C ASP A 77 0.09 5.35 -26.11
N ASP A 78 -0.93 4.65 -25.63
CA ASP A 78 -2.10 5.25 -24.95
C ASP A 78 -1.75 5.67 -23.51
N VAL A 79 -1.05 6.80 -23.42
CA VAL A 79 -0.63 7.41 -22.16
C VAL A 79 -1.84 7.80 -21.29
N GLU A 80 -2.94 8.23 -21.91
CA GLU A 80 -4.16 8.64 -21.20
C GLU A 80 -4.78 7.46 -20.46
N ALA A 81 -4.86 6.28 -21.11
CA ALA A 81 -5.33 5.07 -20.45
C ALA A 81 -4.44 4.69 -19.25
N LEU A 82 -3.10 4.74 -19.40
CA LEU A 82 -2.16 4.45 -18.31
C LEU A 82 -2.36 5.40 -17.12
N GLU A 83 -2.57 6.68 -17.37
CA GLU A 83 -2.82 7.69 -16.34
C GLU A 83 -4.19 7.49 -15.67
N MET A 84 -5.24 7.18 -16.44
CA MET A 84 -6.57 6.87 -15.91
C MET A 84 -6.55 5.63 -15.01
N PHE A 85 -5.96 4.52 -15.46
CA PHE A 85 -5.83 3.32 -14.65
C PHE A 85 -4.93 3.55 -13.44
N GLY A 86 -3.88 4.36 -13.58
CA GLY A 86 -3.00 4.75 -12.49
C GLY A 86 -3.75 5.54 -11.41
N ALA A 87 -4.58 6.49 -11.82
CA ALA A 87 -5.44 7.27 -10.93
C ALA A 87 -6.46 6.37 -10.22
N LEU A 88 -7.11 5.45 -10.93
CA LEU A 88 -8.04 4.50 -10.34
C LEU A 88 -7.36 3.61 -9.29
N ALA A 89 -6.18 3.06 -9.60
CA ALA A 89 -5.38 2.31 -8.64
C ALA A 89 -5.01 3.16 -7.41
N GLY A 90 -4.64 4.43 -7.63
CA GLY A 90 -4.38 5.41 -6.59
C GLY A 90 -5.58 5.63 -5.66
N VAL A 91 -6.78 5.79 -6.23
CA VAL A 91 -8.03 5.94 -5.47
C VAL A 91 -8.30 4.69 -4.64
N VAL A 92 -8.22 3.49 -5.23
CA VAL A 92 -8.45 2.23 -4.51
C VAL A 92 -7.47 2.09 -3.33
N ASN A 93 -6.18 2.31 -3.57
CA ASN A 93 -5.16 2.23 -2.52
C ASN A 93 -5.37 3.27 -1.42
N THR A 94 -5.76 4.50 -1.78
CA THR A 94 -6.00 5.59 -0.85
C THR A 94 -7.22 5.31 0.01
N VAL A 95 -8.34 4.90 -0.59
CA VAL A 95 -9.56 4.55 0.14
C VAL A 95 -9.31 3.39 1.09
N PHE A 96 -8.63 2.33 0.64
CA PHE A 96 -8.28 1.21 1.51
C PHE A 96 -7.42 1.67 2.68
N SER A 97 -6.33 2.40 2.41
CA SER A 97 -5.40 2.86 3.46
C SER A 97 -6.09 3.78 4.46
N TYR A 98 -6.91 4.71 3.98
CA TYR A 98 -7.66 5.63 4.83
C TYR A 98 -8.67 4.89 5.74
N LEU A 99 -9.43 3.95 5.17
CA LEU A 99 -10.36 3.13 5.96
C LEU A 99 -9.63 2.25 6.98
N TRP A 100 -8.45 1.73 6.61
CA TRP A 100 -7.60 0.99 7.53
C TRP A 100 -7.18 1.86 8.71
N ASP A 101 -6.70 3.08 8.45
CA ASP A 101 -6.23 3.98 9.49
C ASP A 101 -7.40 4.35 10.44
N LEU A 102 -8.58 4.66 9.89
CA LEU A 102 -9.80 4.93 10.66
C LEU A 102 -10.23 3.76 11.55
N ALA A 103 -10.23 2.54 11.00
CA ALA A 103 -10.74 1.35 11.69
C ALA A 103 -9.69 0.76 12.63
N MET A 104 -8.53 0.41 12.11
CA MET A 104 -7.54 -0.44 12.77
C MET A 104 -6.56 0.37 13.60
N ASP A 105 -6.00 1.45 13.04
CA ASP A 105 -4.90 2.17 13.69
C ASP A 105 -5.45 3.21 14.68
N TRP A 106 -6.57 3.87 14.37
CA TRP A 106 -7.20 4.88 15.22
C TRP A 106 -8.39 4.36 16.03
N GLY A 107 -9.01 3.26 15.61
CA GLY A 107 -10.13 2.68 16.33
C GLY A 107 -11.43 3.51 16.31
N LEU A 108 -11.59 4.43 15.35
CA LEU A 108 -12.72 5.37 15.29
C LEU A 108 -14.03 4.70 14.86
N LEU A 109 -13.94 3.58 14.14
CA LEU A 109 -15.10 2.83 13.66
C LEU A 109 -15.54 1.70 14.62
N HIS A 110 -14.85 1.55 15.75
CA HIS A 110 -15.22 0.59 16.78
C HIS A 110 -16.20 1.20 17.80
N PRO A 111 -17.14 0.42 18.34
CA PRO A 111 -18.03 0.88 19.41
C PRO A 111 -17.20 1.45 20.57
N ALA A 112 -17.68 2.54 21.18
CA ALA A 112 -17.00 3.10 22.34
C ALA A 112 -16.88 2.01 23.42
N PRO A 113 -15.69 1.79 24.00
CA PRO A 113 -15.57 0.87 25.12
C PRO A 113 -16.46 1.36 26.27
N PRO A 114 -17.06 0.46 27.06
CA PRO A 114 -17.79 0.87 28.25
C PRO A 114 -16.87 1.72 29.13
N LEU A 115 -17.41 2.80 29.71
CA LEU A 115 -16.71 3.75 30.56
C LEU A 115 -16.16 3.07 31.83
N SER A 116 -15.06 2.33 31.69
CA SER A 116 -14.26 1.85 32.81
C SER A 116 -13.21 2.92 33.09
N GLY A 117 -13.42 3.66 34.17
CA GLY A 117 -12.57 4.77 34.56
C GLY A 117 -11.14 4.31 34.85
N ARG A 118 -10.19 4.77 34.05
CA ARG A 118 -8.89 5.36 34.46
C ARG A 118 -8.16 5.82 33.20
N PHE A 119 -8.02 7.15 33.08
CA PHE A 119 -7.04 7.87 32.26
C PHE A 119 -6.81 7.38 30.82
N GLY A 120 -7.69 7.81 29.91
CA GLY A 120 -7.31 8.24 28.56
C GLY A 120 -6.75 7.21 27.57
N LEU A 121 -6.51 5.97 27.97
CA LEU A 121 -6.06 4.89 27.09
C LEU A 121 -7.26 4.00 26.75
N ARG A 122 -7.67 3.96 25.48
CA ARG A 122 -8.67 3.00 25.01
C ARG A 122 -8.10 1.58 25.16
N PRO A 123 -8.80 0.63 25.80
CA PRO A 123 -8.37 -0.77 25.93
C PRO A 123 -8.64 -1.57 24.63
N VAL A 124 -8.37 -0.99 23.45
CA VAL A 124 -8.69 -1.60 22.14
C VAL A 124 -7.67 -2.67 21.72
N LEU A 125 -6.51 -2.76 22.38
CA LEU A 125 -5.49 -3.78 22.10
C LEU A 125 -5.71 -5.13 22.83
N LEU A 126 -6.79 -5.30 23.60
CA LEU A 126 -7.01 -6.51 24.43
C LEU A 126 -8.13 -7.44 23.94
N LEU A 127 -8.72 -7.21 22.76
CA LEU A 127 -9.82 -8.05 22.24
C LEU A 127 -9.37 -9.35 21.54
N CYS A 128 -8.14 -9.78 21.75
CA CYS A 128 -7.66 -11.12 21.39
C CYS A 128 -7.40 -11.98 22.63
N GLU A 129 -8.31 -12.00 23.61
CA GLU A 129 -8.43 -13.14 24.53
C GLU A 129 -9.92 -13.46 24.72
N GLY A 130 -10.31 -14.61 24.18
CA GLY A 130 -11.67 -15.16 24.17
C GLY A 130 -11.72 -16.41 23.32
#